data_AF-A0A8H7BTW7-F1
#
_entry.id   AF-A0A8H7BTW7-F1
#
_cell.length_a   1.000
_cell.length_b   1.000
_cell.length_c   1.000
_cell.angle_alpha   90.00
_cell.angle_beta   90.00
_cell.angle_gamma   90.00
#
_symmetry.space_group_name_H-M   'P 1'
#
loop_
_entity.id
_entity.type
_entity.pdbx_description
1 polymer ?
#
loop_
_entity_poly.entity_id
_entity_poly.type
_entity_poly.pdbx_seq_one_letter_code
_entity_poly.pdbx_strand_id
1 'polypeptide(L)'
;MAMTVFDLIPPVASRRCQRPVGPYPMPELVYFIQKITFHAGINVRTALVALIYLNRAKEALPKNAVGGYDTCHRLFLASILLASKMLRDTTWCPSSNPNQWLLSSVPSTWSHYYSFHSANVYCHSQLTNRRLCDMCGGLYTVEDINQLERAFLKLIQYRCWVDDQDVSDFVLKHRVDLSL
;
A
#
# COMPACT_ATOMS: atom_id res chain seq x y z
N MET A 1 0.05 24.14 17.77
CA MET A 1 -1.06 23.77 16.86
C MET A 1 -1.04 22.26 16.71
N ALA A 2 -2.00 21.57 17.33
CA ALA A 2 -2.07 20.10 17.34
C ALA A 2 -2.84 19.62 16.11
N MET A 3 -2.19 18.87 15.22
CA MET A 3 -2.83 18.21 14.09
C MET A 3 -3.59 16.99 14.64
N THR A 4 -4.91 17.07 14.63
CA THR A 4 -5.77 15.95 15.02
C THR A 4 -5.80 14.92 13.91
N VAL A 5 -5.62 13.65 14.29
CA VAL A 5 -5.86 12.46 13.45
C VAL A 5 -7.29 12.43 12.86
N PHE A 6 -8.19 13.21 13.45
CA PHE A 6 -9.54 13.47 12.98
C PHE A 6 -9.63 14.22 11.63
N ASP A 7 -8.53 14.82 11.12
CA ASP A 7 -8.52 15.51 9.81
C ASP A 7 -8.07 14.63 8.64
N LEU A 8 -7.81 13.34 8.86
CA LEU A 8 -7.65 12.42 7.72
C LEU A 8 -8.96 12.29 6.91
N ILE A 9 -10.09 12.75 7.44
CA ILE A 9 -11.34 12.99 6.71
C ILE A 9 -12.05 14.15 7.41
N PRO A 10 -12.29 15.32 6.78
CA PRO A 10 -13.19 16.30 7.37
C PRO A 10 -14.56 15.64 7.55
N PRO A 11 -15.21 15.78 8.72
CA PRO A 11 -16.54 15.23 8.92
C PRO A 11 -17.48 16.04 8.03
N VAL A 12 -17.84 15.54 6.86
CA VAL A 12 -19.18 15.83 6.36
C VAL A 12 -20.08 15.20 7.40
N ALA A 13 -20.63 16.06 8.26
CA ALA A 13 -21.52 15.76 9.36
C ALA A 13 -22.12 14.35 9.31
N SER A 14 -21.76 13.53 10.30
CA SER A 14 -22.59 12.45 10.81
C SER A 14 -23.49 11.75 9.78
N ARG A 15 -22.95 10.76 9.07
CA ARG A 15 -23.78 9.62 8.62
C ARG A 15 -23.16 8.31 9.06
N ARG A 16 -23.18 8.12 10.38
CA ARG A 16 -22.90 6.87 11.13
C ARG A 16 -21.42 6.45 10.95
N CYS A 17 -20.67 6.07 11.98
CA CYS A 17 -20.70 4.72 12.57
C CYS A 17 -21.64 3.72 11.86
N GLN A 18 -21.68 3.78 10.52
CA GLN A 18 -22.44 2.88 9.70
C GLN A 18 -21.47 1.76 9.48
N ARG A 19 -21.74 0.65 10.15
CA ARG A 19 -21.50 -0.65 9.52
C ARG A 19 -21.73 -0.50 8.01
N PRO A 20 -20.91 -1.12 7.14
CA PRO A 20 -21.24 -1.18 5.73
C PRO A 20 -22.74 -1.48 5.60
N VAL A 21 -23.43 -0.83 4.66
CA VAL A 21 -24.88 -1.01 4.45
C VAL A 21 -25.18 -2.40 3.83
N GLY A 22 -24.37 -3.40 4.18
CA GLY A 22 -24.53 -4.82 3.91
C GLY A 22 -24.28 -5.62 5.20
N PRO A 23 -24.75 -6.87 5.27
CA PRO A 23 -24.72 -7.72 6.49
C PRO A 23 -23.32 -8.14 6.98
N TYR A 24 -22.24 -7.52 6.50
CA TYR A 24 -20.89 -8.05 6.65
C TYR A 24 -20.08 -7.26 7.70
N PRO A 25 -19.64 -7.90 8.81
CA PRO A 25 -18.73 -7.28 9.75
C PRO A 25 -17.39 -6.94 9.07
N MET A 26 -16.70 -5.90 9.57
CA MET A 26 -15.36 -5.55 9.09
C MET A 26 -14.44 -6.77 9.22
N PRO A 27 -13.70 -7.13 8.17
CA PRO A 27 -12.76 -8.25 8.25
C PRO A 27 -11.63 -7.96 9.23
N GLU A 28 -11.12 -9.03 9.84
CA GLU A 28 -9.87 -9.01 10.60
C GLU A 28 -8.75 -8.36 9.78
N LEU A 29 -7.95 -7.51 10.43
CA LEU A 29 -6.93 -6.71 9.75
C LEU A 29 -5.97 -7.58 8.93
N VAL A 30 -5.55 -8.72 9.48
CA VAL A 30 -4.63 -9.65 8.82
C VAL A 30 -5.26 -10.23 7.55
N TYR A 31 -6.52 -10.66 7.63
CA TYR A 31 -7.26 -11.17 6.48
C TYR A 31 -7.45 -10.09 5.41
N PHE A 32 -7.73 -8.85 5.83
CA PHE A 32 -7.86 -7.72 4.95
C PHE A 32 -6.55 -7.39 4.21
N ILE A 33 -5.42 -7.36 4.93
CA ILE A 33 -4.09 -7.16 4.35
C ILE A 33 -3.77 -8.26 3.35
N GLN A 34 -3.98 -9.53 3.70
CA GLN A 34 -3.73 -10.66 2.81
C GLN A 34 -4.59 -10.60 1.54
N LYS A 35 -5.89 -10.32 1.70
CA LYS A 35 -6.82 -10.18 0.57
C LYS A 35 -6.35 -9.06 -0.38
N ILE A 36 -6.09 -7.86 0.14
CA ILE A 36 -5.71 -6.72 -0.68
C ILE A 36 -4.33 -6.93 -1.33
N THR A 37 -3.32 -7.39 -0.59
CA THR A 37 -1.97 -7.62 -1.14
C THR A 37 -1.96 -8.67 -2.24
N PHE A 38 -2.71 -9.76 -2.06
CA PHE A 38 -2.84 -10.83 -3.06
C PHE A 38 -3.59 -10.34 -4.31
N HIS A 39 -4.76 -9.71 -4.16
CA HIS A 39 -5.55 -9.26 -5.31
C HIS A 39 -4.96 -8.05 -6.03
N ALA A 40 -4.26 -7.17 -5.32
CA ALA A 40 -3.59 -6.03 -5.94
C ALA A 40 -2.29 -6.41 -6.66
N GLY A 41 -1.74 -7.60 -6.39
CA GLY A 41 -0.43 -8.01 -6.88
C GLY A 41 0.63 -7.06 -6.33
N ILE A 42 0.84 -7.05 -5.01
CA ILE A 42 1.85 -6.19 -4.40
C ILE A 42 3.18 -6.92 -4.36
N ASN A 43 4.22 -6.34 -4.97
CA ASN A 43 5.58 -6.84 -4.83
C ASN A 43 6.21 -6.44 -3.47
N VAL A 44 7.27 -7.14 -3.07
CA VAL A 44 7.94 -6.91 -1.78
C VAL A 44 8.45 -5.47 -1.65
N ARG A 45 8.96 -4.88 -2.73
CA ARG A 45 9.44 -3.48 -2.74
C ARG A 45 8.31 -2.49 -2.44
N THR A 46 7.13 -2.66 -3.04
CA THR A 46 5.93 -1.86 -2.80
C THR A 46 5.43 -2.02 -1.38
N ALA A 47 5.47 -3.24 -0.83
CA ALA A 47 5.16 -3.46 0.58
C ALA A 47 6.16 -2.72 1.49
N LEU A 48 7.46 -2.77 1.22
CA LEU A 48 8.48 -2.06 2.00
C LEU A 48 8.28 -0.54 1.95
N VAL A 49 8.00 0.04 0.78
CA VAL A 49 7.69 1.48 0.66
C VAL A 49 6.40 1.84 1.41
N ALA A 50 5.37 0.98 1.36
CA ALA A 50 4.16 1.19 2.15
C ALA A 50 4.45 1.17 3.66
N LEU A 51 5.32 0.28 4.13
CA LEU A 51 5.76 0.23 5.53
C LEU A 51 6.55 1.50 5.92
N ILE A 52 7.42 2.01 5.06
CA ILE A 52 8.13 3.28 5.26
C ILE A 52 7.12 4.43 5.39
N TYR A 53 6.09 4.46 4.53
CA TYR A 53 5.02 5.45 4.61
C TYR A 53 4.20 5.34 5.89
N LEU A 54 3.92 4.12 6.37
CA LEU A 54 3.28 3.91 7.67
C LEU A 54 4.17 4.38 8.82
N ASN A 55 5.49 4.17 8.75
CA ASN A 55 6.42 4.69 9.76
C ASN A 55 6.45 6.23 9.76
N ARG A 56 6.47 6.86 8.58
CA ARG A 56 6.36 8.33 8.45
C ARG A 56 5.03 8.85 9.01
N ALA A 57 3.93 8.15 8.73
CA ALA A 57 2.63 8.47 9.31
C ALA A 57 2.67 8.35 10.84
N LYS A 58 3.25 7.28 11.39
CA LYS A 58 3.41 7.09 12.84
C LYS A 58 4.21 8.22 13.51
N GLU A 59 5.26 8.72 12.85
CA GLU A 59 6.07 9.85 13.34
C GLU A 59 5.32 11.19 13.25
N ALA A 60 4.46 11.36 12.24
CA ALA A 60 3.62 12.55 12.08
C ALA A 60 2.43 12.60 13.05
N LEU A 61 2.04 11.46 13.63
CA LEU A 61 0.93 11.37 14.57
C LEU A 61 1.36 11.84 15.98
N PRO A 62 0.53 12.63 16.69
CA PRO A 62 0.81 12.99 18.07
C PRO A 62 0.79 11.75 18.97
N LYS A 63 1.62 11.72 20.01
CA LYS A 63 1.76 10.57 20.94
C LYS A 63 0.44 10.15 21.63
N ASN A 64 -0.58 11.00 21.61
CA ASN A 64 -1.91 10.79 22.20
C ASN A 64 -2.99 10.53 21.14
N ALA A 65 -2.60 10.19 19.91
CA ALA A 65 -3.50 9.79 18.85
C ALA A 65 -4.19 8.47 19.19
N VAL A 66 -5.52 8.47 19.23
CA VAL A 66 -6.33 7.24 19.36
C VAL A 66 -7.04 6.99 18.03
N GLY A 67 -6.77 5.85 17.43
CA GLY A 67 -7.48 5.39 16.23
C GLY A 67 -8.81 4.75 16.60
N GLY A 68 -9.79 4.85 15.69
CA GLY A 68 -10.98 4.02 15.72
C GLY A 68 -10.71 2.63 15.16
N TYR A 69 -11.71 1.74 15.23
CA TYR A 69 -11.63 0.35 14.77
C TYR A 69 -11.28 0.20 13.27
N ASP A 70 -11.53 1.23 12.46
CA ASP A 70 -11.28 1.26 11.01
C ASP A 70 -10.01 2.06 10.63
N THR A 71 -9.35 2.69 11.61
CA THR A 71 -8.19 3.55 11.34
C THR A 71 -7.03 2.75 10.77
N CYS A 72 -6.80 1.52 11.26
CA CYS A 72 -5.73 0.64 10.80
C CYS A 72 -5.93 0.24 9.33
N HIS A 73 -7.16 -0.15 8.96
CA HIS A 73 -7.53 -0.52 7.60
C HIS A 73 -7.37 0.65 6.63
N ARG A 74 -7.81 1.84 7.03
CA ARG A 74 -7.65 3.09 6.25
C ARG A 74 -6.19 3.47 6.03
N LEU A 75 -5.36 3.43 7.08
CA LEU A 75 -3.93 3.72 6.98
C LEU A 75 -3.22 2.71 6.07
N PHE A 76 -3.56 1.43 6.19
CA PHE A 76 -3.05 0.39 5.31
C PHE A 76 -3.47 0.62 3.85
N LEU A 77 -4.76 0.87 3.57
CA LEU A 77 -5.25 1.14 2.22
C LEU A 77 -4.57 2.37 1.60
N ALA A 78 -4.45 3.46 2.34
CA ALA A 78 -3.87 4.68 1.82
C ALA A 78 -2.36 4.52 1.55
N SER A 79 -1.64 3.86 2.46
CA SER A 79 -0.20 3.60 2.29
C SER A 79 0.08 2.69 1.09
N ILE A 80 -0.68 1.60 0.92
CA ILE A 80 -0.45 0.66 -0.19
C ILE A 80 -0.83 1.24 -1.55
N LEU A 81 -1.91 2.01 -1.59
CA LEU A 81 -2.35 2.74 -2.78
C LEU A 81 -1.30 3.76 -3.23
N LEU A 82 -0.79 4.55 -2.30
CA LEU A 82 0.24 5.53 -2.59
C LEU A 82 1.56 4.89 -2.99
N ALA A 83 2.01 3.85 -2.28
CA ALA A 83 3.23 3.13 -2.63
C ALA A 83 3.15 2.57 -4.06
N SER A 84 2.03 1.94 -4.42
CA SER A 84 1.82 1.40 -5.78
C SER A 84 1.76 2.49 -6.86
N LYS A 85 1.28 3.69 -6.53
CA LYS A 85 1.28 4.84 -7.46
C LYS A 85 2.67 5.45 -7.61
N MET A 86 3.41 5.64 -6.52
CA MET A 86 4.70 6.35 -6.52
C MET A 86 5.86 5.52 -7.06
N LEU A 87 5.90 4.21 -6.80
CA LEU A 87 6.92 3.33 -7.36
C LEU A 87 6.78 3.08 -8.87
N ARG A 88 5.69 3.57 -9.48
CA ARG A 88 5.43 3.43 -10.92
C ARG A 88 6.15 4.49 -11.75
N ASP A 89 6.39 5.67 -11.17
CA ASP A 89 7.06 6.79 -11.86
C ASP A 89 8.59 6.71 -11.73
N THR A 90 9.07 5.78 -10.90
CA THR A 90 10.49 5.47 -10.77
C THR A 90 10.91 4.43 -11.81
N THR A 91 12.07 4.64 -12.43
CA THR A 91 12.70 3.89 -13.54
C THR A 91 12.96 2.39 -13.30
N TRP A 92 12.42 1.82 -12.23
CA TRP A 92 12.66 0.44 -11.77
C TRP A 92 11.80 -0.62 -12.47
N CYS A 93 10.82 -0.20 -13.28
CA CYS A 93 10.19 -1.06 -14.27
C CYS A 93 10.79 -0.73 -15.65
N PRO A 94 11.83 -1.43 -16.11
CA PRO A 94 12.23 -1.31 -17.51
C PRO A 94 11.03 -1.71 -18.38
N SER A 95 10.71 -0.87 -19.37
CA SER A 95 9.60 -1.05 -20.33
C SER A 95 9.67 -2.40 -21.08
N SER A 96 10.82 -3.05 -21.04
CA SER A 96 11.08 -4.39 -21.53
C SER A 96 11.91 -5.17 -20.51
N ASN A 97 11.79 -6.50 -20.48
CA ASN A 97 12.63 -7.35 -19.65
C ASN A 97 14.11 -7.13 -20.07
N PRO A 98 14.98 -6.53 -19.23
CA PRO A 98 16.36 -6.23 -19.59
C PRO A 98 17.19 -7.51 -19.76
N ASN A 99 16.64 -8.66 -19.35
CA ASN A 99 17.21 -10.00 -19.45
C ASN A 99 16.43 -10.88 -20.44
N GLN A 100 15.64 -10.29 -21.36
CA GLN A 100 14.93 -11.05 -22.41
C GLN A 100 15.89 -11.96 -23.20
N TRP A 101 17.13 -11.53 -23.39
CA TRP A 101 18.20 -12.26 -24.07
C TRP A 101 18.85 -13.36 -23.21
N LEU A 102 18.65 -13.37 -21.89
CA LEU A 102 19.16 -14.43 -21.01
C LEU A 102 18.18 -15.60 -20.90
N LEU A 103 16.88 -15.41 -21.14
CA LEU A 103 15.86 -16.47 -21.10
C LEU A 103 16.16 -17.63 -22.08
N SER A 104 16.88 -17.37 -23.18
CA SER A 104 17.38 -18.39 -24.10
C SER A 104 18.56 -19.22 -23.56
N SER A 105 19.20 -18.75 -22.48
CA SER A 105 20.40 -19.33 -21.87
C SER A 105 20.12 -20.01 -20.52
N VAL A 106 18.93 -19.82 -19.92
CA VAL A 106 18.54 -20.42 -18.65
C VAL A 106 18.04 -21.86 -18.87
N PRO A 107 18.43 -22.83 -18.03
CA PRO A 107 17.87 -24.19 -18.08
C PRO A 107 16.33 -24.17 -18.04
N SER A 108 15.68 -25.00 -18.86
CA SER A 108 14.22 -25.06 -18.97
C SER A 108 13.50 -25.31 -17.63
N THR A 109 14.15 -26.00 -16.70
CA THR A 109 13.69 -26.23 -15.33
C THR A 109 13.57 -24.96 -14.48
N TRP A 110 14.34 -23.91 -14.81
CA TRP A 110 14.33 -22.63 -14.10
C TRP A 110 13.52 -21.56 -14.85
N SER A 111 13.05 -21.85 -16.06
CA SER A 111 12.27 -20.91 -16.87
C SER A 111 11.00 -20.42 -16.16
N HIS A 112 10.29 -21.32 -15.47
CA HIS A 112 9.11 -20.96 -14.68
C HIS A 112 9.46 -20.06 -13.47
N TYR A 113 10.59 -20.32 -12.82
CA TYR A 113 11.06 -19.52 -11.68
C TYR A 113 11.37 -18.08 -12.10
N TYR A 114 12.11 -17.89 -13.20
CA TYR A 114 12.44 -16.56 -13.73
C TYR A 114 11.23 -15.86 -14.36
N SER A 115 10.33 -16.60 -15.02
CA SER A 115 9.10 -16.02 -15.60
C SER A 115 8.13 -15.55 -14.53
N PHE A 116 7.99 -16.27 -13.41
CA PHE A 116 7.19 -15.86 -12.26
C PHE A 116 7.75 -14.59 -11.59
N HIS A 117 9.08 -14.53 -11.41
CA HIS A 117 9.75 -13.36 -10.85
C HIS A 117 9.63 -12.13 -11.77
N SER A 118 9.80 -12.33 -13.09
CA SER A 118 9.62 -11.30 -14.11
C SER A 118 8.17 -10.82 -14.17
N ALA A 119 7.18 -11.71 -14.16
CA ALA A 119 5.77 -11.35 -14.12
C ALA A 119 5.45 -10.46 -12.89
N ASN A 120 5.92 -10.81 -11.69
CA ASN A 120 5.75 -9.97 -10.50
C ASN A 120 6.47 -8.60 -10.58
N VAL A 121 7.42 -8.41 -11.49
CA VAL A 121 8.07 -7.11 -11.69
C VAL A 121 7.37 -6.29 -12.78
N TYR A 122 6.74 -6.93 -13.78
CA TYR A 122 6.26 -6.26 -15.00
C TYR A 122 4.74 -6.23 -15.22
N CYS A 123 3.95 -7.13 -14.62
CA CYS A 123 2.51 -7.23 -14.90
C CYS A 123 1.61 -6.92 -13.72
N HIS A 124 2.04 -6.02 -12.82
CA HIS A 124 1.10 -5.44 -11.87
C HIS A 124 0.22 -4.42 -12.59
N SER A 125 -0.97 -4.88 -13.00
CA SER A 125 -2.06 -4.00 -13.38
C SER A 125 -2.17 -2.86 -12.36
N GLN A 126 -2.38 -1.64 -12.85
CA GLN A 126 -2.34 -0.43 -12.06
C GLN A 126 -3.24 -0.52 -10.81
N LEU A 127 -2.71 -0.26 -9.61
CA LEU A 127 -3.55 -0.05 -8.42
C LEU A 127 -4.11 1.37 -8.49
N THR A 128 -5.30 1.48 -9.07
CA THR A 128 -6.06 2.74 -9.14
C THR A 128 -7.04 2.84 -7.98
N ASN A 129 -7.51 4.05 -7.68
CA ASN A 129 -8.52 4.26 -6.63
C ASN A 129 -9.78 3.42 -6.90
N ARG A 130 -10.20 3.35 -8.16
CA ARG A 130 -11.32 2.53 -8.61
C ARG A 130 -11.08 1.04 -8.38
N ARG A 131 -9.90 0.54 -8.77
CA ARG A 131 -9.58 -0.88 -8.60
C ARG A 131 -9.47 -1.27 -7.13
N LEU A 132 -8.93 -0.40 -6.29
CA LEU A 132 -8.89 -0.61 -4.83
C LEU A 132 -10.31 -0.63 -4.24
N CYS A 133 -11.22 0.21 -4.74
CA CYS A 133 -12.64 0.20 -4.38
C CYS A 133 -13.30 -1.15 -4.67
N ASP A 134 -13.07 -1.67 -5.87
CA ASP A 134 -13.63 -2.95 -6.30
C ASP A 134 -13.14 -4.10 -5.41
N MET A 135 -11.85 -4.08 -5.02
CA MET A 135 -11.25 -5.07 -4.11
C MET A 135 -11.79 -5.00 -2.69
N CYS A 136 -12.19 -3.80 -2.24
CA CYS A 136 -12.80 -3.59 -0.95
C CYS A 136 -14.25 -4.10 -0.89
N GLY A 137 -14.83 -4.59 -1.99
CA GLY A 137 -16.14 -5.26 -1.99
C GLY A 137 -17.28 -4.41 -1.45
N GLY A 138 -17.23 -3.09 -1.67
CA GLY A 138 -18.25 -2.13 -1.20
C GLY A 138 -18.06 -1.62 0.24
N LEU A 139 -16.94 -1.95 0.91
CA LEU A 139 -16.62 -1.39 2.23
C LEU A 139 -16.29 0.11 2.19
N TYR A 140 -15.73 0.58 1.07
CA TYR A 140 -15.41 1.99 0.82
C TYR A 140 -15.93 2.37 -0.55
N THR A 141 -16.36 3.63 -0.69
CA THR A 141 -16.68 4.22 -1.99
C THR A 141 -15.40 4.72 -2.68
N VAL A 142 -15.49 5.02 -3.98
CA VAL A 142 -14.36 5.62 -4.71
C VAL A 142 -14.02 6.99 -4.13
N GLU A 143 -15.02 7.74 -3.69
CA GLU A 143 -14.89 9.02 -3.00
C GLU A 143 -14.12 8.86 -1.69
N ASP A 144 -14.45 7.85 -0.88
CA ASP A 144 -13.72 7.55 0.36
C ASP A 144 -12.24 7.26 0.06
N ILE A 145 -11.96 6.47 -0.96
CA ILE A 145 -10.58 6.14 -1.35
C ILE A 145 -9.82 7.37 -1.85
N ASN A 146 -10.47 8.22 -2.63
CA ASN A 146 -9.89 9.49 -3.06
C ASN A 146 -9.59 10.42 -1.87
N GLN A 147 -10.46 10.44 -0.86
CA GLN A 147 -10.24 11.19 0.38
C GLN A 147 -9.08 10.59 1.18
N LEU A 148 -9.04 9.26 1.35
CA LEU A 148 -7.96 8.53 2.02
C LEU A 148 -6.59 8.85 1.41
N GLU A 149 -6.50 8.83 0.08
CA GLU A 149 -5.27 9.17 -0.63
C GLU A 149 -4.80 10.59 -0.31
N ARG A 150 -5.68 11.59 -0.49
CA ARG A 150 -5.35 13.01 -0.27
C ARG A 150 -4.99 13.30 1.18
N ALA A 151 -5.69 12.67 2.10
CA ALA A 151 -5.48 12.82 3.52
C ALA A 151 -4.15 12.22 3.96
N PHE A 152 -3.83 11.01 3.50
CA PHE A 152 -2.58 10.37 3.82
C PHE A 152 -1.39 11.14 3.24
N LEU A 153 -1.50 11.69 2.02
CA LEU A 153 -0.49 12.59 1.46
C LEU A 153 -0.22 13.80 2.36
N LYS A 154 -1.28 14.44 2.87
CA LYS A 154 -1.15 15.54 3.82
C LYS A 154 -0.49 15.09 5.11
N LEU A 155 -0.83 13.90 5.63
CA LEU A 155 -0.27 13.36 6.86
C LEU A 155 1.24 13.14 6.75
N ILE A 156 1.71 12.55 5.64
CA ILE A 156 3.15 12.38 5.40
C ILE A 156 3.84 13.65 4.89
N GLN A 157 3.14 14.79 4.91
CA GLN A 157 3.63 16.09 4.41
C GLN A 157 4.17 16.02 2.98
N TYR A 158 3.51 15.22 2.12
CA TYR A 158 3.91 14.98 0.74
C TYR A 158 5.34 14.42 0.57
N ARG A 159 5.92 13.83 1.63
CA ARG A 159 7.19 13.11 1.57
C ARG A 159 6.97 11.73 0.96
N CYS A 160 6.79 11.70 -0.36
CA CYS A 160 6.61 10.47 -1.16
C CYS A 160 7.91 9.93 -1.74
N TRP A 161 9.02 10.68 -1.65
CA TRP A 161 10.30 10.21 -2.14
C TRP A 161 10.88 9.13 -1.22
N VAL A 162 11.30 8.01 -1.80
CA VAL A 162 11.95 6.89 -1.11
C VAL A 162 13.02 6.33 -2.03
N ASP A 163 14.28 6.43 -1.62
CA ASP A 163 15.42 5.89 -2.36
C ASP A 163 15.70 4.42 -1.99
N ASP A 164 16.49 3.72 -2.81
CA ASP A 164 16.93 2.35 -2.44
C ASP A 164 17.74 2.34 -1.14
N GLN A 165 18.43 3.43 -0.82
CA GLN A 165 19.12 3.59 0.45
C GLN A 165 18.13 3.63 1.62
N ASP A 166 17.03 4.39 1.49
CA ASP A 166 15.97 4.44 2.50
C ASP A 166 15.35 3.05 2.72
N VAL A 167 15.14 2.29 1.64
CA VAL A 167 14.62 0.91 1.72
C VAL A 167 15.63 -0.01 2.43
N SER A 168 16.90 0.09 2.06
CA SER A 168 17.98 -0.72 2.64
C SER A 168 18.15 -0.43 4.13
N ASP A 169 18.15 0.85 4.51
CA ASP A 169 18.24 1.32 5.89
C ASP A 169 17.01 0.89 6.69
N PHE A 170 15.83 0.95 6.09
CA PHE A 170 14.60 0.47 6.74
C PHE A 170 14.64 -1.03 7.01
N VAL A 171 15.08 -1.83 6.03
CA VAL A 171 15.24 -3.28 6.19
C VAL A 171 16.29 -3.57 7.25
N LEU A 172 17.45 -2.90 7.22
CA LEU A 172 18.52 -3.01 8.23
C LEU A 172 18.01 -2.72 9.65
N LYS A 173 17.22 -1.67 9.80
CA LYS A 173 16.66 -1.26 11.09
C LYS A 173 15.64 -2.25 11.64
N HIS A 174 14.84 -2.89 10.78
CA HIS A 174 13.75 -3.79 11.17
C HIS A 174 14.05 -5.27 10.88
N ARG A 175 15.32 -5.68 10.72
CA ARG A 175 15.68 -7.06 10.36
C ARG A 175 15.12 -8.12 11.32
N VAL A 176 14.97 -7.78 12.59
CA VAL A 176 14.41 -8.69 13.62
C VAL A 176 12.91 -8.85 13.44
N ASP A 177 12.18 -7.78 13.15
CA ASP A 177 10.73 -7.80 12.93
C ASP A 177 10.37 -8.45 11.58
N LEU A 178 11.25 -8.30 10.59
CA LEU A 178 11.10 -8.82 9.24
C LEU A 178 11.75 -10.20 9.06
N SER A 179 12.15 -10.89 10.13
CA SER A 179 12.96 -12.12 10.06
C SER A 179 12.45 -13.08 8.98
N LEU A 180 13.15 -13.03 7.84
CA LEU A 180 13.10 -13.97 6.71
C LEU A 180 14.01 -15.15 7.02
#